data_AF-A0AA97A6H9-F1
#
_entry.id   AF-A0AA97A6H9-F1
#
_cell.length_a   1.000
_cell.length_b   1.000
_cell.length_c   1.000
_cell.angle_alpha   90.00
_cell.angle_beta   90.00
_cell.angle_gamma   90.00
#
_symmetry.space_group_name_H-M   'P 1'
#
loop_
_entity.id
_entity.type
_entity.pdbx_description
1 polymer ?
#
loop_
_entity_poly.entity_id
_entity_poly.type
_entity_poly.pdbx_seq_one_letter_code
_entity_poly.pdbx_strand_id
1 'polypeptide(L)' 'MDENERHLLQLQDKMEKMNDDDLLKFIFENYPEAGWCGKRKLVIRKILTFERFRIYGDKDPSKPD' A
#
# COMPACT_ATOMS: atom_id res chain seq x y z
N MET A 1 -4.42 10.30 -15.54
CA MET A 1 -4.00 9.50 -14.38
C MET A 1 -2.74 10.14 -13.85
N ASP A 2 -2.82 10.66 -12.63
CA ASP A 2 -1.69 11.26 -11.89
C ASP A 2 -0.58 10.20 -11.74
N GLU A 3 0.68 10.62 -11.74
CA GLU A 3 1.85 9.75 -11.51
C GLU A 3 1.73 9.03 -10.16
N ASN A 4 1.21 9.73 -9.15
CA ASN A 4 0.94 9.17 -7.83
C ASN A 4 -0.15 8.09 -7.84
N GLU A 5 -1.22 8.33 -8.60
CA GLU A 5 -2.32 7.38 -8.76
C GLU A 5 -1.84 6.11 -9.49
N ARG A 6 -0.99 6.28 -10.51
CA ARG A 6 -0.35 5.18 -11.23
C ARG A 6 0.56 4.35 -10.31
N HIS A 7 1.34 5.00 -9.46
CA HIS A 7 2.19 4.33 -8.48
C HIS A 7 1.37 3.45 -7.53
N LEU A 8 0.28 3.99 -6.95
CA LEU A 8 -0.59 3.22 -6.06
C LEU A 8 -1.22 1.99 -6.75
N LEU A 9 -1.64 2.13 -8.01
CA LEU A 9 -2.18 1.02 -8.79
C LEU A 9 -1.14 -0.04 -9.10
N GLN A 10 0.08 0.36 -9.48
CA GLN A 10 1.19 -0.57 -9.73
C GLN A 10 1.61 -1.30 -8.45
N LEU A 11 1.63 -0.60 -7.32
CA LEU A 11 1.92 -1.18 -6.02
C LEU A 11 0.86 -2.22 -5.64
N GLN A 12 -0.42 -1.90 -5.82
CA GLN A 12 -1.52 -2.85 -5.57
C GLN A 12 -1.37 -4.10 -6.45
N ASP A 13 -1.23 -3.93 -7.76
CA ASP A 13 -1.12 -5.03 -8.73
C ASP A 13 0.09 -5.94 -8.43
N LYS A 14 1.24 -5.34 -8.07
CA LYS A 14 2.43 -6.06 -7.65
C LYS A 14 2.14 -6.94 -6.42
N MET A 15 1.50 -6.39 -5.38
CA MET A 15 1.17 -7.14 -4.16
C MET A 15 0.09 -8.21 -4.36
N GLU A 16 -0.86 -8.00 -5.28
CA GLU A 16 -1.89 -8.99 -5.62
C GLU A 16 -1.35 -10.18 -6.43
N LYS A 17 -0.23 -10.02 -7.14
CA LYS A 17 0.42 -11.09 -7.92
C LYS A 17 1.46 -11.91 -7.15
N MET A 18 1.95 -11.41 -6.01
CA MET A 18 2.90 -12.15 -5.16
C MET A 18 2.26 -13.39 -4.53
N ASN A 19 3.05 -14.37 -4.10
CA ASN A 19 2.57 -15.34 -3.12
C ASN A 19 2.62 -14.72 -1.71
N ASP A 20 2.10 -15.44 -0.71
CA ASP A 20 1.99 -14.89 0.64
C ASP A 20 3.35 -14.69 1.33
N ASP A 21 4.33 -15.57 1.06
CA ASP A 21 5.69 -15.46 1.61
C ASP A 21 6.46 -14.27 1.02
N ASP A 22 6.40 -14.10 -0.30
CA ASP A 22 7.00 -12.97 -1.01
C ASP A 22 6.35 -11.65 -0.61
N LEU A 23 5.03 -11.64 -0.41
CA LEU A 23 4.31 -10.47 0.07
C LEU A 23 4.78 -10.10 1.49
N LEU A 24 4.86 -11.09 2.40
CA LEU A 24 5.35 -10.85 3.76
C LEU A 24 6.77 -10.30 3.74
N LYS A 25 7.67 -10.91 2.98
CA LYS A 25 9.06 -10.45 2.84
C LYS A 25 9.12 -9.03 2.28
N PHE A 26 8.37 -8.75 1.20
CA PHE A 26 8.26 -7.41 0.63
C PHE A 26 7.83 -6.38 1.66
N ILE A 27 6.83 -6.72 2.49
CA ILE A 27 6.34 -5.82 3.54
C ILE A 27 7.40 -5.56 4.60
N PHE A 28 8.07 -6.61 5.09
CA PHE A 28 9.12 -6.45 6.10
C PHE A 28 10.30 -5.61 5.61
N GLU A 29 10.68 -5.73 4.33
CA GLU A 29 11.80 -4.99 3.75
C GLU A 29 11.45 -3.52 3.45
N ASN A 30 10.22 -3.23 3.02
CA ASN A 30 9.83 -1.89 2.53
C ASN A 30 9.03 -1.08 3.56
N TYR A 31 8.40 -1.75 4.50
CA TYR A 31 7.56 -1.16 5.54
C TYR A 31 7.91 -1.79 6.91
N PRO A 32 9.16 -1.68 7.40
CA PRO A 32 9.58 -2.28 8.66
C PRO A 32 8.79 -1.74 9.88
N GLU A 33 8.31 -0.50 9.80
CA GLU A 33 7.45 0.13 10.81
C GLU A 33 6.05 -0.49 10.91
N ALA A 34 5.63 -1.27 9.91
CA ALA A 34 4.25 -1.67 9.75
C ALA A 34 3.83 -2.77 10.74
N GLY A 35 4.68 -3.75 11.04
CA GLY A 35 4.28 -4.91 11.86
C GLY A 35 2.97 -5.58 11.41
N TRP A 36 2.58 -5.44 10.14
CA TRP A 36 1.25 -5.81 9.67
C TRP A 36 1.17 -7.32 9.41
N CYS A 37 0.38 -8.00 10.22
CA CYS A 37 0.03 -9.40 10.04
C CYS A 37 -1.49 -9.55 9.81
N GLY A 38 -1.90 -10.66 9.19
CA GLY A 38 -3.31 -11.02 9.01
C GLY A 38 -3.69 -11.37 7.57
N LYS A 39 -5.00 -11.27 7.25
CA LYS A 39 -5.51 -11.61 5.92
C LYS A 39 -4.89 -10.70 4.86
N ARG A 40 -4.36 -11.31 3.80
CA ARG A 40 -3.73 -10.65 2.64
C ARG A 40 -4.42 -9.37 2.18
N LYS A 41 -5.73 -9.43 1.88
CA LYS A 41 -6.50 -8.25 1.43
C LYS A 41 -6.45 -7.07 2.40
N LEU A 42 -6.46 -7.34 3.71
CA LEU A 42 -6.38 -6.27 4.73
C LEU A 42 -4.98 -5.67 4.79
N VAL A 43 -3.95 -6.50 4.66
CA VAL A 43 -2.57 -6.08 4.68
C VAL A 43 -2.26 -5.19 3.47
N ILE A 44 -2.62 -5.62 2.26
CA ILE A 44 -2.52 -4.83 1.02
C ILE A 44 -3.22 -3.48 1.17
N ARG A 45 -4.44 -3.48 1.72
CA ARG A 45 -5.19 -2.24 1.95
C ARG A 45 -4.47 -1.28 2.90
N LYS A 46 -3.92 -1.78 4.01
CA LYS A 46 -3.16 -0.97 4.97
C LYS A 46 -1.92 -0.33 4.33
N ILE A 47 -1.18 -1.10 3.53
CA ILE A 47 -0.02 -0.60 2.78
C ILE A 47 -0.43 0.53 1.84
N LEU A 48 -1.47 0.31 1.02
CA LEU A 48 -1.93 1.34 0.09
C LEU A 48 -2.44 2.59 0.79
N THR A 49 -3.12 2.44 1.93
CA THR A 49 -3.54 3.58 2.75
C THR A 49 -2.33 4.34 3.28
N PHE A 50 -1.34 3.64 3.83
CA PHE A 50 -0.12 4.25 4.35
C PHE A 50 0.67 4.98 3.26
N GLU A 51 0.83 4.35 2.09
CA GLU A 51 1.51 4.96 0.95
C GLU A 51 0.76 6.20 0.44
N ARG A 52 -0.58 6.13 0.41
CA ARG A 52 -1.41 7.29 0.09
C ARG A 52 -1.20 8.44 1.09
N PHE A 53 -1.14 8.14 2.40
CA PHE A 53 -0.82 9.15 3.42
C PHE A 53 0.58 9.74 3.25
N ARG A 54 1.59 8.96 2.82
CA ARG A 54 2.93 9.48 2.53
C ARG A 54 2.94 10.46 1.36
N ILE A 55 2.16 10.15 0.31
CA ILE A 55 2.13 10.96 -0.91
C ILE A 55 1.33 12.24 -0.72
N TYR A 56 0.14 12.15 -0.12
CA TYR A 56 -0.81 13.27 -0.06
C TYR A 56 -0.85 13.95 1.32
N GLY A 57 -0.21 13.37 2.34
CA GLY A 57 -0.35 13.79 3.73
C GLY A 57 -1.75 13.47 4.28
N ASP A 58 -2.22 14.29 5.21
CA ASP A 58 -3.58 14.17 5.79
C ASP A 58 -4.69 14.69 4.84
N LYS A 59 -4.30 15.13 3.63
CA LYS A 59 -5.23 15.52 2.60
C LYS A 59 -5.73 14.25 1.93
N ASP A 60 -6.91 13.79 2.32
CA ASP A 60 -7.61 12.74 1.60
C ASP A 60 -8.07 13.28 0.24
N PRO A 61 -7.46 12.90 -0.90
CA PRO A 61 -7.86 13.41 -2.21
C PRO A 61 -9.27 12.97 -2.61
N SER A 62 -9.90 12.06 -1.86
CA SER A 62 -11.29 11.66 -2.05
C SER A 62 -12.31 12.53 -1.29
N LYS A 63 -11.86 13.49 -0.47
CA LYS A 63 -12.71 14.49 0.17
C LYS A 63 -12.24 15.89 -0.25
N PRO A 64 -12.95 16.57 -1.17
CA PRO A 64 -12.73 17.99 -1.37
C PRO A 64 -13.15 18.77 -0.12
N ASP A 65 -12.39 19.82 0.23
CA ASP A 65 -12.77 20.83 1.24
C ASP A 65 -14.14 21.47 0.94
#